data_AF-A0A376W0B9-F1
#
_entry.id   AF-A0A376W0B9-F1
#
_cell.length_a   1.000
_cell.length_b   1.000
_cell.length_c   1.000
_cell.angle_alpha   90.00
_cell.angle_beta   90.00
_cell.angle_gamma   90.00
#
_symmetry.space_group_name_H-M   'P 1'
#
loop_
_entity.id
_entity.type
_entity.pdbx_description
1 polymer ?
#
loop_
_entity_poly.entity_id
_entity_poly.type
_entity_poly.pdbx_seq_one_letter_code
_entity_poly.pdbx_strand_id
1 'polypeptide(L)'
;MADNFVRRGLRTRLKRIEQVNECFATTAFKATAARHRLDELLMLPQLNRDQIQRLATLTAAAFSTELERICDEVTERTGKGDDNLFTWLLTYQQLARMAIKLGVNPPYWPSLEIRRDRRTAPDPELVPGAVMRITCATWWNNQLRHLADLWREELLRAAGRVSRKASPYISHESLQEFREKRQRTRDFLKSWDIENEDGERLSLEDVYWSGLGNPRNRRNEMMACVRGMEQVAESRGDSAFFVTVTCPSRFHSVNEDGSLNPKYNGATVRDASDYLVYDVFAAARKKTQQRRPELVRGAHR
;
A
#
# COMPACT_ATOMS: atom_id res chain seq x y z
N MET A 1 2.97 1.83 -41.26
CA MET A 1 2.32 1.87 -39.93
C MET A 1 2.96 0.92 -38.91
N ALA A 2 3.27 -0.33 -39.29
CA ALA A 2 3.97 -1.28 -38.40
C ALA A 2 5.35 -0.80 -37.94
N ASP A 3 6.15 -0.17 -38.81
CA ASP A 3 7.51 0.30 -38.46
C ASP A 3 7.52 1.45 -37.44
N ASN A 4 6.52 2.35 -37.47
CA ASN A 4 6.36 3.41 -36.46
C ASN A 4 5.84 2.87 -35.11
N PHE A 5 4.94 1.89 -35.14
CA PHE A 5 4.45 1.21 -33.93
C PHE A 5 5.58 0.44 -33.23
N VAL A 6 6.39 -0.29 -34.01
CA VAL A 6 7.51 -1.09 -33.49
C VAL A 6 8.69 -0.20 -33.09
N ARG A 7 9.16 0.73 -33.92
CA ARG A 7 10.38 1.51 -33.61
C ARG A 7 10.19 2.60 -32.56
N ARG A 8 9.09 3.37 -32.62
CA ARG A 8 8.84 4.48 -31.66
C ARG A 8 7.98 4.03 -30.47
N GLY A 9 7.02 3.15 -30.71
CA GLY A 9 6.11 2.66 -29.67
C GLY A 9 6.77 1.70 -28.68
N LEU A 10 7.61 0.77 -29.14
CA LEU A 10 8.27 -0.20 -28.26
C LEU A 10 9.34 0.46 -27.39
N ARG A 11 10.24 1.27 -27.98
CA ARG A 11 11.29 1.99 -27.24
C ARG A 11 10.71 2.86 -26.12
N THR A 12 9.62 3.57 -26.41
CA THR A 12 8.94 4.42 -25.41
C THR A 12 8.37 3.60 -24.26
N ARG A 13 7.80 2.41 -24.53
CA ARG A 13 7.29 1.51 -23.50
C ARG A 13 8.40 0.91 -22.65
N LEU A 14 9.47 0.43 -23.29
CA LEU A 14 10.63 -0.13 -22.59
C LEU A 14 11.24 0.91 -21.63
N LYS A 15 11.42 2.16 -22.08
CA LYS A 15 11.92 3.24 -21.22
C LYS A 15 11.02 3.48 -20.00
N ARG A 16 9.70 3.44 -20.17
CA ARG A 16 8.75 3.61 -19.04
C ARG A 16 8.76 2.42 -18.10
N ILE A 17 8.88 1.21 -18.64
CA ILE A 17 9.02 -0.03 -17.86
C ILE A 17 10.29 0.02 -17.01
N GLU A 18 11.40 0.48 -17.59
CA GLU A 18 12.67 0.68 -16.89
C GLU A 18 12.53 1.69 -15.76
N GLN A 19 11.92 2.85 -16.02
CA GLN A 19 11.64 3.87 -14.99
C GLN A 19 10.81 3.32 -13.83
N VAL A 20 9.75 2.55 -14.11
CA VAL A 20 8.94 1.93 -13.06
C VAL A 20 9.74 0.86 -12.30
N ASN A 21 10.54 0.05 -13.00
CA ASN A 21 11.42 -0.91 -12.33
C ASN A 21 12.38 -0.24 -11.35
N GLU A 22 12.90 0.95 -11.65
CA GLU A 22 13.77 1.70 -10.73
C GLU A 22 13.04 2.16 -9.45
N CYS A 23 11.73 2.40 -9.51
CA CYS A 23 10.92 2.73 -8.33
C CYS A 23 10.80 1.56 -7.34
N PHE A 24 10.75 0.33 -7.85
CA PHE A 24 10.65 -0.88 -7.02
C PHE A 24 12.02 -1.47 -6.68
N ALA A 25 12.85 -1.73 -7.70
CA ALA A 25 14.20 -2.26 -7.58
C ALA A 25 15.22 -1.14 -7.39
N THR A 26 15.07 -0.39 -6.30
CA THR A 26 16.01 0.67 -5.91
C THR A 26 17.44 0.12 -5.71
N THR A 27 18.44 1.00 -5.69
CA THR A 27 19.83 0.60 -5.39
C THR A 27 19.94 -0.15 -4.06
N ALA A 28 19.20 0.29 -3.04
CA ALA A 28 19.17 -0.35 -1.73
C ALA A 28 18.49 -1.73 -1.80
N PHE A 29 17.43 -1.87 -2.59
CA PHE A 29 16.77 -3.15 -2.85
C PHE A 29 17.74 -4.13 -3.49
N LYS A 30 18.35 -3.75 -4.62
CA LYS A 30 19.31 -4.58 -5.37
C LYS A 30 20.48 -5.02 -4.49
N ALA A 31 21.08 -4.08 -3.74
CA ALA A 31 22.20 -4.40 -2.86
C ALA A 31 21.80 -5.33 -1.70
N THR A 32 20.59 -5.18 -1.17
CA THR A 32 20.09 -6.05 -0.09
C THR A 32 19.75 -7.44 -0.63
N ALA A 33 19.07 -7.53 -1.78
CA ALA A 33 18.81 -8.80 -2.44
C ALA A 33 20.11 -9.57 -2.71
N ALA A 34 21.11 -8.92 -3.32
CA ALA A 34 22.41 -9.53 -3.59
C ALA A 34 23.15 -9.97 -2.32
N ARG A 35 23.19 -9.13 -1.27
CA ARG A 35 23.87 -9.44 0.00
C ARG A 35 23.33 -10.72 0.63
N HIS A 36 22.02 -10.92 0.58
CA HIS A 36 21.35 -12.05 1.21
C HIS A 36 21.00 -13.18 0.22
N ARG A 37 21.55 -13.15 -1.00
CA ARG A 37 21.33 -14.15 -2.06
C ARG A 37 19.85 -14.35 -2.42
N LEU A 38 19.09 -13.25 -2.43
CA LEU A 38 17.67 -13.19 -2.77
C LEU A 38 17.47 -12.59 -4.17
N ASP A 39 18.33 -12.91 -5.13
CA ASP A 39 18.35 -12.29 -6.46
C ASP A 39 17.04 -12.48 -7.24
N GLU A 40 16.28 -13.54 -6.96
CA GLU A 40 14.94 -13.76 -7.52
C GLU A 40 13.93 -12.65 -7.16
N LEU A 41 14.17 -11.87 -6.09
CA LEU A 41 13.37 -10.68 -5.77
C LEU A 41 13.41 -9.63 -6.88
N LEU A 42 14.46 -9.59 -7.70
CA LEU A 42 14.56 -8.69 -8.85
C LEU A 42 13.62 -9.07 -10.00
N MET A 43 13.14 -10.31 -10.00
CA MET A 43 12.21 -10.86 -10.99
C MET A 43 10.81 -11.07 -10.41
N LEU A 44 10.53 -10.50 -9.23
CA LEU A 44 9.29 -10.69 -8.48
C LEU A 44 7.99 -10.56 -9.31
N PRO A 45 7.81 -9.57 -10.22
CA PRO A 45 6.56 -9.46 -10.99
C PRO A 45 6.38 -10.59 -12.02
N GLN A 46 7.44 -11.33 -12.39
CA GLN A 46 7.36 -12.49 -13.28
C GLN A 46 7.13 -13.82 -12.55
N LEU A 47 7.28 -13.85 -11.23
CA LEU A 47 7.17 -15.09 -10.45
C LEU A 47 5.71 -15.52 -10.29
N ASN A 48 5.49 -16.83 -10.35
CA ASN A 48 4.22 -17.46 -10.00
C ASN A 48 4.08 -17.68 -8.48
N ARG A 49 2.91 -18.13 -8.03
CA ARG A 49 2.60 -18.26 -6.59
C ARG A 49 3.54 -19.23 -5.85
N ASP A 50 3.93 -20.32 -6.48
CA ASP A 50 4.81 -21.32 -5.87
C ASP A 50 6.26 -20.81 -5.78
N GLN A 51 6.72 -20.10 -6.80
CA GLN A 51 8.00 -19.39 -6.78
C GLN A 51 8.04 -18.34 -5.67
N ILE A 52 6.99 -17.53 -5.53
CA ILE A 52 6.90 -16.53 -4.46
C ILE A 52 6.88 -17.21 -3.08
N GLN A 53 6.17 -18.34 -2.92
CA GLN A 53 6.16 -19.09 -1.66
C GLN A 53 7.55 -19.62 -1.30
N ARG A 54 8.31 -20.16 -2.25
CA ARG A 54 9.70 -20.58 -2.02
C ARG A 54 10.60 -19.40 -1.65
N LEU A 55 10.50 -18.30 -2.40
CA LEU A 55 11.26 -17.08 -2.14
C LEU A 55 10.94 -16.46 -0.77
N ALA A 56 9.68 -16.55 -0.33
CA ALA A 56 9.27 -16.12 1.01
C ALA A 56 9.93 -16.95 2.12
N THR A 57 10.08 -18.26 1.93
CA THR A 57 10.83 -19.12 2.87
C THR A 57 12.30 -18.73 2.92
N LEU A 58 12.94 -18.48 1.77
CA LEU A 58 14.34 -18.02 1.73
C LEU A 58 14.50 -16.64 2.37
N THR A 59 13.56 -15.74 2.13
CA THR A 59 13.57 -14.39 2.73
C THR A 59 13.41 -14.49 4.25
N ALA A 60 12.46 -15.28 4.74
CA ALA A 60 12.30 -15.52 6.18
C ALA A 60 13.57 -16.09 6.83
N ALA A 61 14.20 -17.07 6.19
CA ALA A 61 15.46 -17.64 6.66
C ALA A 61 16.58 -16.57 6.72
N ALA A 62 16.69 -15.73 5.69
CA ALA A 62 17.65 -14.61 5.69
C ALA A 62 17.40 -13.62 6.83
N PHE A 63 16.13 -13.34 7.16
CA PHE A 63 15.78 -12.48 8.29
C PHE A 63 16.06 -13.15 9.65
N SER A 64 15.88 -14.47 9.77
CA SER A 64 16.24 -15.20 10.99
C SER A 64 17.75 -15.22 11.22
N THR A 65 18.56 -15.48 10.19
CA THR A 65 20.03 -15.42 10.30
C THR A 65 20.50 -14.01 10.65
N GLU A 66 19.91 -12.99 10.02
CA GLU A 66 20.26 -11.60 10.31
C GLU A 66 19.80 -11.18 11.71
N LEU A 67 18.70 -11.74 12.21
CA LEU A 67 18.21 -11.51 13.57
C LEU A 67 19.24 -12.00 14.60
N GLU A 68 19.71 -13.24 14.48
CA GLU A 68 20.71 -13.83 15.36
C GLU A 68 21.97 -12.95 15.40
N ARG A 69 22.51 -12.63 14.21
CA ARG A 69 23.69 -11.77 14.05
C ARG A 69 23.53 -10.40 14.72
N ILE A 70 22.41 -9.72 14.49
CA ILE A 70 22.18 -8.39 15.06
C ILE A 70 21.95 -8.48 16.57
N CYS A 71 21.28 -9.53 17.06
CA CYS A 71 21.04 -9.71 18.49
C CYS A 71 22.36 -9.81 19.26
N ASP A 72 23.31 -10.58 18.75
CA ASP A 72 24.66 -10.70 19.33
C ASP A 72 25.37 -9.33 19.39
N GLU A 73 25.39 -8.60 18.27
CA GLU A 73 26.01 -7.26 18.19
C GLU A 73 25.39 -6.24 19.16
N VAL A 74 24.06 -6.25 19.29
CA VAL A 74 23.35 -5.33 20.17
C VAL A 74 23.57 -5.72 21.63
N THR A 75 23.58 -7.01 21.95
CA THR A 75 23.86 -7.53 23.29
C THR A 75 25.27 -7.13 23.73
N GLU A 76 26.27 -7.33 22.87
CA GLU A 76 27.66 -6.95 23.14
C GLU A 76 27.80 -5.43 23.34
N ARG A 77 27.14 -4.62 22.51
CA ARG A 77 27.18 -3.14 22.62
C ARG A 77 26.47 -2.61 23.88
N THR A 78 25.40 -3.27 24.32
CA THR A 78 24.57 -2.77 25.43
C THR A 78 24.91 -3.37 26.78
N GLY A 79 25.63 -4.49 26.80
CA GLY A 79 25.89 -5.27 28.02
C GLY A 79 24.64 -5.85 28.68
N LYS A 80 23.52 -5.86 27.95
CA LYS A 80 22.20 -6.30 28.43
C LYS A 80 21.79 -7.55 27.65
N GLY A 81 21.41 -8.59 28.40
CA GLY A 81 20.95 -9.86 27.82
C GLY A 81 19.67 -9.74 27.00
N ASP A 82 19.27 -10.87 26.44
CA ASP A 82 18.09 -11.09 25.61
C ASP A 82 16.75 -10.93 26.37
N ASP A 83 16.73 -10.96 27.70
CA ASP A 83 15.51 -10.64 28.45
C ASP A 83 15.09 -9.16 28.36
N ASN A 84 15.93 -8.29 27.79
CA ASN A 84 15.67 -6.86 27.74
C ASN A 84 14.91 -6.44 26.46
N LEU A 85 13.65 -6.01 26.60
CA LEU A 85 12.84 -5.49 25.49
C LEU A 85 13.48 -4.31 24.74
N PHE A 86 14.31 -3.50 25.40
CA PHE A 86 15.04 -2.42 24.73
C PHE A 86 16.15 -2.95 23.82
N THR A 87 16.85 -4.02 24.22
CA THR A 87 17.81 -4.74 23.35
C THR A 87 17.09 -5.24 22.11
N TRP A 88 15.95 -5.92 22.28
CA TRP A 88 15.12 -6.37 21.17
C TRP A 88 14.61 -5.24 20.29
N LEU A 89 14.20 -4.10 20.87
CA LEU A 89 13.75 -2.94 20.10
C LEU A 89 14.87 -2.42 19.18
N LEU A 90 16.11 -2.33 19.68
CA LEU A 90 17.27 -1.92 18.90
C LEU A 90 17.62 -2.93 17.80
N THR A 91 17.57 -4.21 18.10
CA THR A 91 17.72 -5.30 17.12
C THR A 91 16.67 -5.19 16.02
N TYR A 92 15.41 -5.01 16.41
CA TYR A 92 14.30 -4.85 15.50
C TYR A 92 14.45 -3.62 14.60
N GLN A 93 15.00 -2.50 15.06
CA GLN A 93 15.25 -1.33 14.19
C GLN A 93 16.12 -1.68 12.97
N GLN A 94 17.12 -2.54 13.16
CA GLN A 94 18.05 -2.89 12.09
C GLN A 94 17.40 -3.86 11.09
N LEU A 95 16.68 -4.89 11.58
CA LEU A 95 15.88 -5.79 10.74
C LEU A 95 14.79 -5.04 9.97
N ALA A 96 14.07 -4.15 10.63
CA ALA A 96 13.04 -3.33 10.01
C ALA A 96 13.59 -2.49 8.87
N ARG A 97 14.79 -1.90 9.03
CA ARG A 97 15.46 -1.19 7.93
C ARG A 97 15.85 -2.11 6.78
N MET A 98 16.21 -3.36 7.03
CA MET A 98 16.43 -4.35 5.96
C MET A 98 15.13 -4.61 5.18
N ALA A 99 13.99 -4.80 5.85
CA ALA A 99 12.70 -4.97 5.18
C ALA A 99 12.28 -3.74 4.36
N ILE A 100 12.51 -2.52 4.87
CA ILE A 100 12.26 -1.28 4.15
C ILE A 100 13.11 -1.20 2.87
N LYS A 101 14.38 -1.61 2.91
CA LYS A 101 15.24 -1.66 1.71
C LYS A 101 14.69 -2.62 0.67
N LEU A 102 14.00 -3.68 1.09
CA LEU A 102 13.29 -4.63 0.23
C LEU A 102 11.87 -4.17 -0.15
N GLY A 103 11.51 -2.90 0.08
CA GLY A 103 10.22 -2.34 -0.30
C GLY A 103 9.04 -2.83 0.55
N VAL A 104 9.29 -3.43 1.71
CA VAL A 104 8.26 -3.96 2.62
C VAL A 104 8.19 -3.14 3.89
N ASN A 105 6.98 -2.71 4.27
CA ASN A 105 6.76 -2.01 5.54
C ASN A 105 6.85 -2.99 6.72
N PRO A 106 7.75 -2.76 7.71
CA PRO A 106 7.93 -3.70 8.81
C PRO A 106 6.71 -3.78 9.74
N PRO A 107 6.46 -4.93 10.39
CA PRO A 107 5.35 -5.10 11.33
C PRO A 107 5.35 -4.06 12.45
N TYR A 108 4.25 -3.34 12.63
CA TYR A 108 4.13 -2.31 13.69
C TYR A 108 5.15 -1.16 13.60
N TRP A 109 5.78 -0.94 12.44
CA TRP A 109 6.83 0.07 12.27
C TRP A 109 6.48 1.47 12.81
N PRO A 110 5.29 2.05 12.54
CA PRO A 110 4.94 3.35 13.09
C PRO A 110 4.93 3.40 14.63
N SER A 111 4.69 2.27 15.31
CA SER A 111 4.70 2.18 16.78
C SER A 111 6.09 1.87 17.35
N LEU A 112 6.98 1.31 16.54
CA LEU A 112 8.29 0.82 16.98
C LEU A 112 9.47 1.68 16.49
N GLU A 113 9.31 2.48 15.45
CA GLU A 113 10.38 3.28 14.87
C GLU A 113 10.97 4.26 15.90
N ILE A 114 12.29 4.16 16.11
CA ILE A 114 13.07 5.12 16.90
C ILE A 114 13.46 6.30 16.02
N ARG A 115 12.94 7.48 16.36
CA ARG A 115 13.17 8.75 15.66
C ARG A 115 13.32 9.90 16.64
N ARG A 116 14.15 10.88 16.28
CA ARG A 116 14.47 12.05 17.13
C ARG A 116 13.26 12.97 17.36
N ASP A 117 12.40 13.10 16.36
CA ASP A 117 11.24 14.01 16.34
C ASP A 117 9.91 13.33 16.76
N ARG A 118 9.99 12.07 17.21
CA ARG A 118 8.83 11.29 17.63
C ARG A 118 8.22 11.86 18.92
N ARG A 119 6.92 12.14 18.92
CA ARG A 119 6.20 12.69 20.09
C ARG A 119 5.91 11.66 21.17
N THR A 120 5.61 10.43 20.77
CA THR A 120 5.24 9.32 21.68
C THR A 120 6.38 8.32 21.71
N ALA A 121 6.80 7.82 22.88
CA ALA A 121 7.84 6.78 22.94
C ALA A 121 7.44 5.54 22.11
N PRO A 122 8.41 4.79 21.54
CA PRO A 122 8.12 3.48 20.97
C PRO A 122 7.55 2.55 22.03
N ASP A 123 6.69 1.62 21.61
CA ASP A 123 6.05 0.64 22.50
C ASP A 123 6.79 -0.71 22.42
N PRO A 124 7.69 -1.04 23.38
CA PRO A 124 8.53 -2.23 23.30
C PRO A 124 7.73 -3.55 23.42
N GLU A 125 6.50 -3.51 23.96
CA GLU A 125 5.65 -4.69 24.12
C GLU A 125 5.22 -5.29 22.77
N LEU A 126 5.23 -4.49 21.71
CA LEU A 126 4.93 -4.96 20.35
C LEU A 126 6.10 -5.68 19.68
N VAL A 127 7.31 -5.58 20.23
CA VAL A 127 8.54 -6.10 19.60
C VAL A 127 8.51 -7.62 19.43
N PRO A 128 8.12 -8.44 20.43
CA PRO A 128 8.10 -9.89 20.26
C PRO A 128 7.22 -10.32 19.08
N GLY A 129 5.99 -9.77 18.99
CA GLY A 129 5.09 -10.03 17.88
C GLY A 129 5.61 -9.51 16.53
N ALA A 130 6.35 -8.39 16.53
CA ALA A 130 6.97 -7.83 15.32
C ALA A 130 8.09 -8.73 14.79
N VAL A 131 8.95 -9.22 15.69
CA VAL A 131 10.06 -10.14 15.38
C VAL A 131 9.52 -11.45 14.85
N MET A 132 8.53 -12.06 15.51
CA MET A 132 7.92 -13.31 15.03
C MET A 132 7.33 -13.18 13.63
N ARG A 133 6.72 -12.02 13.29
CA ARG A 133 6.18 -11.79 11.94
C ARG A 133 7.28 -11.59 10.91
N ILE A 134 8.31 -10.79 11.21
CA ILE A 134 9.35 -10.45 10.23
C ILE A 134 10.28 -11.64 9.92
N THR A 135 10.30 -12.68 10.76
CA THR A 135 11.00 -13.94 10.49
C THR A 135 10.06 -15.06 9.98
N CYS A 136 8.78 -14.77 9.75
CA CYS A 136 7.78 -15.76 9.34
C CYS A 136 7.65 -15.85 7.80
N ALA A 137 7.83 -17.06 7.26
CA ALA A 137 7.65 -17.33 5.82
C ALA A 137 6.24 -17.04 5.31
N THR A 138 5.19 -17.35 6.10
CA THR A 138 3.80 -17.07 5.71
C THR A 138 3.53 -15.57 5.65
N TRP A 139 4.12 -14.79 6.57
CA TRP A 139 4.02 -13.34 6.52
C TRP A 139 4.73 -12.79 5.28
N TRP A 140 5.97 -13.24 5.01
CA TRP A 140 6.71 -12.86 3.80
C TRP A 140 5.99 -13.25 2.52
N ASN A 141 5.33 -14.40 2.43
CA ASN A 141 4.56 -14.77 1.25
C ASN A 141 3.47 -13.73 0.96
N ASN A 142 2.74 -13.30 1.99
CA ASN A 142 1.74 -12.25 1.84
C ASN A 142 2.35 -10.91 1.39
N GLN A 143 3.49 -10.51 1.95
CA GLN A 143 4.18 -9.28 1.57
C GLN A 143 4.69 -9.33 0.12
N LEU A 144 5.37 -10.41 -0.25
CA LEU A 144 5.95 -10.57 -1.58
C LEU A 144 4.87 -10.71 -2.66
N ARG A 145 3.76 -11.40 -2.38
CA ARG A 145 2.60 -11.44 -3.30
C ARG A 145 2.03 -10.05 -3.52
N HIS A 146 1.82 -9.30 -2.45
CA HIS A 146 1.32 -7.93 -2.56
C HIS A 146 2.26 -7.03 -3.37
N LEU A 147 3.56 -7.11 -3.09
CA LEU A 147 4.58 -6.36 -3.82
C LEU A 147 4.65 -6.78 -5.29
N ALA A 148 4.56 -8.08 -5.60
CA ALA A 148 4.52 -8.61 -6.96
C ALA A 148 3.31 -8.07 -7.74
N ASP A 149 2.13 -8.08 -7.13
CA ASP A 149 0.89 -7.61 -7.75
C ASP A 149 0.93 -6.11 -8.02
N LEU A 150 1.39 -5.32 -7.04
CA LEU A 150 1.60 -3.87 -7.22
C LEU A 150 2.60 -3.58 -8.33
N TRP A 151 3.77 -4.22 -8.31
CA TRP A 151 4.82 -3.99 -9.29
C TRP A 151 4.36 -4.39 -10.69
N ARG A 152 3.70 -5.55 -10.84
CA ARG A 152 3.15 -6.00 -12.13
C ARG A 152 2.11 -5.02 -12.68
N GLU A 153 1.20 -4.54 -11.83
CA GLU A 153 0.17 -3.59 -12.26
C GLU A 153 0.78 -2.24 -12.69
N GLU A 154 1.78 -1.75 -11.97
CA GLU A 154 2.53 -0.54 -12.33
C GLU A 154 3.25 -0.67 -13.67
N LEU A 155 3.84 -1.84 -13.94
CA LEU A 155 4.46 -2.16 -15.23
C LEU A 155 3.44 -2.20 -16.37
N LEU A 156 2.27 -2.80 -16.15
CA LEU A 156 1.18 -2.84 -17.11
C LEU A 156 0.61 -1.44 -17.39
N ARG A 157 0.50 -0.60 -16.36
CA ARG A 157 0.11 0.81 -16.52
C ARG A 157 1.14 1.58 -17.34
N ALA A 158 2.43 1.41 -17.06
CA ALA A 158 3.52 2.04 -17.81
C ALA A 158 3.55 1.60 -19.30
N ALA A 159 3.24 0.34 -19.57
CA ALA A 159 3.12 -0.21 -20.92
C ALA A 159 1.87 0.27 -21.69
N GLY A 160 0.93 0.95 -21.01
CA GLY A 160 -0.33 1.42 -21.57
C GLY A 160 -1.41 0.33 -21.68
N ARG A 161 -1.30 -0.75 -20.89
CA ARG A 161 -2.32 -1.82 -20.83
C ARG A 161 -3.52 -1.47 -19.96
N VAL A 162 -3.38 -0.44 -19.13
CA VAL A 162 -4.48 0.20 -18.39
C VAL A 162 -4.85 1.48 -19.12
N SER A 163 -5.99 1.46 -19.82
CA SER A 163 -6.51 2.57 -20.61
C SER A 163 -7.98 2.38 -20.91
N ARG A 164 -8.68 3.46 -21.28
CA ARG A 164 -10.10 3.39 -21.69
C ARG A 164 -10.36 2.39 -22.82
N LYS A 165 -9.38 2.18 -23.73
CA LYS A 165 -9.48 1.25 -24.87
C LYS A 165 -9.12 -0.20 -24.54
N ALA A 166 -8.42 -0.46 -23.44
CA ALA A 166 -7.99 -1.79 -23.04
C ALA A 166 -8.71 -2.25 -21.77
N SER A 167 -8.37 -1.65 -20.63
CA SER A 167 -9.05 -1.85 -19.36
C SER A 167 -8.96 -0.55 -18.53
N PRO A 168 -10.08 0.12 -18.18
CA PRO A 168 -10.03 1.50 -17.69
C PRO A 168 -9.33 1.74 -16.35
N TYR A 169 -9.40 0.79 -15.41
CA TYR A 169 -9.01 1.02 -14.01
C TYR A 169 -7.84 0.18 -13.53
N ILE A 170 -7.77 -1.06 -14.00
CA ILE A 170 -6.76 -2.05 -13.63
C ILE A 170 -6.51 -2.95 -14.84
N SER A 171 -5.37 -3.62 -14.92
CA SER A 171 -5.11 -4.58 -15.99
C SER A 171 -6.19 -5.66 -16.12
N HIS A 172 -6.35 -6.20 -17.33
CA HIS A 172 -7.33 -7.26 -17.60
C HIS A 172 -7.09 -8.50 -16.73
N GLU A 173 -5.82 -8.88 -16.57
CA GLU A 173 -5.39 -10.02 -15.75
C GLU A 173 -5.83 -9.84 -14.28
N SER A 174 -5.49 -8.71 -13.66
CA SER A 174 -5.89 -8.46 -12.27
C SER A 174 -7.40 -8.30 -12.10
N LEU A 175 -8.11 -7.78 -13.11
CA LEU A 175 -9.58 -7.72 -13.09
C LEU A 175 -10.20 -9.12 -13.11
N GLN A 176 -9.64 -10.03 -13.90
CA GLN A 176 -10.08 -11.42 -13.95
C GLN A 176 -9.85 -12.11 -12.60
N GLU A 177 -8.64 -12.02 -12.03
CA GLU A 177 -8.33 -12.59 -10.72
C GLU A 177 -9.25 -12.04 -9.62
N PHE A 178 -9.55 -10.74 -9.66
CA PHE A 178 -10.50 -10.11 -8.74
C PHE A 178 -11.91 -10.69 -8.86
N ARG A 179 -12.40 -10.89 -10.08
CA ARG A 179 -13.72 -11.49 -10.33
C ARG A 179 -13.79 -12.93 -9.85
N GLU A 180 -12.77 -13.73 -10.14
CA GLU A 180 -12.66 -15.12 -9.69
C GLU A 180 -12.59 -15.22 -8.15
N LYS A 181 -11.87 -14.31 -7.50
CA LYS A 181 -11.84 -14.22 -6.03
C LYS A 181 -13.23 -13.89 -5.48
N ARG A 182 -13.92 -12.90 -6.05
CA ARG A 182 -15.29 -12.55 -5.63
C ARG A 182 -16.27 -13.68 -5.85
N GLN A 183 -16.14 -14.43 -6.94
CA GLN A 183 -17.01 -15.57 -7.20
C GLN A 183 -16.81 -16.66 -6.14
N ARG A 184 -15.56 -17.08 -5.89
CA ARG A 184 -15.25 -18.05 -4.83
C ARG A 184 -15.74 -17.62 -3.45
N THR A 185 -15.55 -16.35 -3.09
CA THR A 185 -16.09 -15.83 -1.82
C THR A 185 -17.61 -15.91 -1.79
N ARG A 186 -18.30 -15.56 -2.89
CA ARG A 186 -19.76 -15.64 -2.95
C ARG A 186 -20.26 -17.08 -2.83
N ASP A 187 -19.63 -18.01 -3.55
CA ASP A 187 -20.00 -19.42 -3.53
C ASP A 187 -19.82 -20.00 -2.13
N PHE A 188 -18.73 -19.63 -1.44
CA PHE A 188 -18.54 -19.94 -0.04
C PHE A 188 -19.66 -19.34 0.82
N LEU A 189 -19.91 -18.03 0.78
CA LEU A 189 -20.94 -17.41 1.64
C LEU A 189 -22.34 -18.01 1.46
N LYS A 190 -22.68 -18.47 0.26
CA LYS A 190 -23.97 -19.11 -0.06
C LYS A 190 -24.08 -20.54 0.44
N SER A 191 -22.97 -21.23 0.63
CA SER A 191 -22.96 -22.65 1.01
C SER A 191 -22.96 -22.87 2.53
N TRP A 192 -22.97 -21.80 3.34
CA TRP A 192 -22.83 -21.90 4.78
C TRP A 192 -23.87 -21.05 5.51
N ASP A 193 -24.32 -21.56 6.65
CA ASP A 193 -25.13 -20.85 7.63
C ASP A 193 -24.33 -20.70 8.94
N ILE A 194 -24.67 -19.68 9.73
CA ILE A 194 -24.20 -19.50 11.10
C ILE A 194 -25.29 -20.02 12.03
N GLU A 195 -24.91 -20.86 13.00
CA GLU A 195 -25.80 -21.38 14.04
C GLU A 195 -25.35 -20.85 15.41
N ASN A 196 -26.28 -20.37 16.24
CA ASN A 196 -26.01 -19.95 17.62
C ASN A 196 -26.21 -21.11 18.62
N GLU A 197 -25.90 -20.87 19.90
CA GLU A 197 -26.03 -21.89 20.97
C GLU A 197 -27.48 -22.37 21.18
N ASP A 198 -28.48 -21.57 20.80
CA ASP A 198 -29.91 -21.88 20.89
C ASP A 198 -30.46 -22.61 19.65
N GLY A 199 -29.61 -22.89 18.64
CA GLY A 199 -29.99 -23.60 17.41
C GLY A 199 -30.62 -22.73 16.32
N GLU A 200 -30.63 -21.40 16.48
CA GLU A 200 -31.08 -20.46 15.44
C GLU A 200 -30.05 -20.38 14.31
N ARG A 201 -30.53 -20.50 13.07
CA ARG A 201 -29.69 -20.45 11.86
C ARG A 201 -29.90 -19.18 11.07
N LEU A 202 -28.82 -18.51 10.73
CA LEU A 202 -28.78 -17.33 9.89
C LEU A 202 -27.89 -17.59 8.67
N SER A 203 -28.30 -17.11 7.49
CA SER A 203 -27.46 -17.20 6.31
C SER A 203 -26.15 -16.43 6.50
N LEU A 204 -25.01 -17.08 6.24
CA LEU A 204 -23.71 -16.42 6.31
C LEU A 204 -23.62 -15.27 5.28
N GLU A 205 -24.29 -15.40 4.13
CA GLU A 205 -24.37 -14.34 3.12
C GLU A 205 -25.04 -13.07 3.68
N ASP A 206 -26.18 -13.20 4.36
CA ASP A 206 -26.91 -12.07 4.93
C ASP A 206 -26.11 -11.36 6.03
N VAL A 207 -25.50 -12.14 6.93
CA VAL A 207 -24.64 -11.60 7.99
C VAL A 207 -23.46 -10.85 7.36
N TYR A 208 -22.78 -11.45 6.37
CA TYR A 208 -21.65 -10.82 5.70
C TYR A 208 -22.04 -9.48 5.04
N TRP A 209 -23.18 -9.41 4.36
CA TRP A 209 -23.64 -8.18 3.69
C TRP A 209 -24.28 -7.15 4.62
N SER A 210 -24.70 -7.52 5.84
CA SER A 210 -25.14 -6.54 6.85
C SER A 210 -23.98 -5.73 7.43
N GLY A 211 -22.75 -6.26 7.37
CA GLY A 211 -21.57 -5.63 7.96
C GLY A 211 -21.17 -4.30 7.32
N LEU A 212 -20.31 -3.55 8.02
CA LEU A 212 -19.72 -2.28 7.58
C LEU A 212 -18.87 -2.42 6.31
N GLY A 213 -18.46 -3.65 5.97
CA GLY A 213 -17.73 -3.96 4.74
C GLY A 213 -18.57 -3.82 3.46
N ASN A 214 -19.91 -3.80 3.54
CA ASN A 214 -20.77 -3.73 2.37
C ASN A 214 -20.64 -2.37 1.66
N PRO A 215 -20.30 -2.33 0.35
CA PRO A 215 -20.22 -1.09 -0.42
C PRO A 215 -21.47 -0.22 -0.37
N ARG A 216 -22.66 -0.82 -0.27
CA ARG A 216 -23.94 -0.10 -0.12
C ARG A 216 -24.01 0.63 1.22
N ASN A 217 -23.65 -0.05 2.32
CA ASN A 217 -23.64 0.54 3.65
C ASN A 217 -22.60 1.67 3.75
N ARG A 218 -21.38 1.45 3.21
CA ARG A 218 -20.34 2.48 3.15
C ARG A 218 -20.76 3.71 2.34
N ARG A 219 -21.49 3.52 1.23
CA ARG A 219 -22.05 4.63 0.45
C ARG A 219 -23.09 5.40 1.27
N ASN A 220 -24.00 4.71 1.94
CA ASN A 220 -25.02 5.35 2.76
C ASN A 220 -24.38 6.17 3.89
N GLU A 221 -23.37 5.62 4.57
CA GLU A 221 -22.60 6.30 5.60
C GLU A 221 -21.89 7.55 5.05
N MET A 222 -21.22 7.42 3.90
CA MET A 222 -20.58 8.56 3.23
C MET A 222 -21.59 9.67 2.91
N MET A 223 -22.77 9.33 2.37
CA MET A 223 -23.81 10.32 2.04
C MET A 223 -24.39 10.98 3.30
N ALA A 224 -24.58 10.22 4.38
CA ALA A 224 -25.02 10.78 5.67
C ALA A 224 -23.98 11.75 6.24
N CYS A 225 -22.70 11.41 6.15
CA CYS A 225 -21.59 12.27 6.56
C CYS A 225 -21.54 13.56 5.73
N VAL A 226 -21.66 13.46 4.40
CA VAL A 226 -21.73 14.63 3.50
C VAL A 226 -22.90 15.53 3.85
N ARG A 227 -24.09 14.97 4.11
CA ARG A 227 -25.27 15.74 4.54
C ARG A 227 -25.05 16.44 5.90
N GLY A 228 -24.43 15.76 6.85
CA GLY A 228 -24.09 16.38 8.13
C GLY A 228 -23.12 17.55 7.97
N MET A 229 -22.10 17.42 7.10
CA MET A 229 -21.17 18.51 6.80
C MET A 229 -21.87 19.69 6.11
N GLU A 230 -22.82 19.41 5.20
CA GLU A 230 -23.65 20.42 4.55
C GLU A 230 -24.46 21.22 5.57
N GLN A 231 -25.18 20.55 6.48
CA GLN A 231 -25.96 21.22 7.54
C GLN A 231 -25.07 22.08 8.46
N VAL A 232 -23.87 21.61 8.78
CA VAL A 232 -22.90 22.39 9.57
C VAL A 232 -22.42 23.62 8.81
N ALA A 233 -22.20 23.52 7.49
CA ALA A 233 -21.83 24.67 6.66
C ALA A 233 -22.99 25.68 6.59
N GLU A 234 -24.21 25.24 6.29
CA GLU A 234 -25.41 26.08 6.22
C GLU A 234 -25.66 26.83 7.52
N SER A 235 -25.53 26.17 8.68
CA SER A 235 -25.69 26.82 10.00
C SER A 235 -24.64 27.90 10.29
N ARG A 236 -23.51 27.88 9.60
CA ARG A 236 -22.46 28.91 9.69
C ARG A 236 -22.60 30.01 8.64
N GLY A 237 -23.57 29.89 7.73
CA GLY A 237 -23.65 30.74 6.54
C GLY A 237 -22.60 30.41 5.46
N ASP A 238 -21.94 29.26 5.56
CA ASP A 238 -20.99 28.78 4.56
C ASP A 238 -21.72 28.00 3.44
N SER A 239 -21.09 27.89 2.27
CA SER A 239 -21.54 26.99 1.20
C SER A 239 -20.75 25.69 1.19
N ALA A 240 -21.44 24.56 1.12
CA ALA A 240 -20.83 23.25 0.99
C ALA A 240 -20.56 22.90 -0.49
N PHE A 241 -19.39 22.30 -0.78
CA PHE A 241 -19.03 21.84 -2.11
C PHE A 241 -18.57 20.38 -2.08
N PHE A 242 -19.00 19.60 -3.07
CA PHE A 242 -18.47 18.27 -3.35
C PHE A 242 -17.60 18.32 -4.61
N VAL A 243 -16.28 18.13 -4.46
CA VAL A 243 -15.32 18.29 -5.55
C VAL A 243 -14.57 16.99 -5.84
N THR A 244 -14.46 16.65 -7.13
CA THR A 244 -13.61 15.57 -7.61
C THR A 244 -12.30 16.16 -8.09
N VAL A 245 -11.20 15.91 -7.36
CA VAL A 245 -9.86 16.37 -7.73
C VAL A 245 -9.14 15.26 -8.48
N THR A 246 -8.59 15.57 -9.67
CA THR A 246 -7.77 14.64 -10.44
C THR A 246 -6.29 15.01 -10.36
N CYS A 247 -5.43 14.01 -10.52
CA CYS A 247 -3.99 14.22 -10.55
C CYS A 247 -3.56 14.96 -11.84
N PRO A 248 -2.48 15.78 -11.79
CA PRO A 248 -1.89 16.38 -12.98
C PRO A 248 -1.48 15.34 -14.03
N SER A 249 -1.40 15.76 -15.30
CA SER A 249 -1.08 14.89 -16.45
C SER A 249 0.16 14.01 -16.25
N ARG A 250 1.18 14.45 -15.50
CA ARG A 250 2.40 13.67 -15.24
C ARG A 250 2.19 12.32 -14.56
N PHE A 251 1.06 12.12 -13.87
CA PHE A 251 0.70 10.87 -13.20
C PHE A 251 -0.08 9.87 -14.09
N HIS A 252 -0.56 10.32 -15.25
CA HIS A 252 -1.40 9.51 -16.14
C HIS A 252 -0.55 8.88 -17.24
N SER A 253 -0.47 7.56 -17.32
CA SER A 253 0.39 6.87 -18.30
C SER A 253 -0.13 6.96 -19.74
N VAL A 254 -1.43 7.17 -19.90
CA VAL A 254 -2.16 7.23 -21.17
C VAL A 254 -3.06 8.46 -21.22
N ASN A 255 -3.35 8.93 -22.44
CA ASN A 255 -4.35 9.95 -22.71
C ASN A 255 -5.76 9.31 -22.81
N GLU A 256 -6.80 10.14 -22.87
CA GLU A 256 -8.19 9.67 -22.95
C GLU A 256 -8.46 8.80 -24.20
N ASP A 257 -7.80 9.10 -25.31
CA ASP A 257 -7.86 8.33 -26.56
C ASP A 257 -7.07 7.01 -26.50
N GLY A 258 -6.46 6.67 -25.35
CA GLY A 258 -5.65 5.47 -25.14
C GLY A 258 -4.23 5.54 -25.71
N SER A 259 -3.83 6.68 -26.30
CA SER A 259 -2.43 6.89 -26.70
C SER A 259 -1.53 7.05 -25.46
N LEU A 260 -0.25 6.73 -25.59
CA LEU A 260 0.71 6.92 -24.49
C LEU A 260 0.90 8.42 -24.21
N ASN A 261 0.76 8.84 -22.95
CA ASN A 261 0.92 10.25 -22.56
C ASN A 261 2.41 10.63 -22.44
N PRO A 262 2.98 11.51 -23.29
CA PRO A 262 4.39 11.88 -23.23
C PRO A 262 4.83 12.57 -21.92
N LYS A 263 3.89 13.13 -21.15
CA LYS A 263 4.16 13.81 -19.88
C LYS A 263 4.31 12.84 -18.70
N TYR A 264 3.94 11.56 -18.89
CA TYR A 264 4.07 10.55 -17.84
C TYR A 264 5.53 10.37 -17.42
N ASN A 265 5.78 10.48 -16.12
CA ASN A 265 7.14 10.47 -15.56
C ASN A 265 7.51 9.18 -14.82
N GLY A 266 6.71 8.12 -14.95
CA GLY A 266 6.93 6.86 -14.23
C GLY A 266 6.31 6.79 -12.83
N ALA A 267 5.62 7.84 -12.37
CA ALA A 267 5.00 7.86 -11.04
C ALA A 267 3.97 6.74 -10.85
N THR A 268 4.03 6.11 -9.68
CA THR A 268 3.12 5.04 -9.23
C THR A 268 1.75 5.58 -8.81
N VAL A 269 0.74 4.71 -8.63
CA VAL A 269 -0.54 5.11 -8.01
C VAL A 269 -0.29 5.63 -6.60
N ARG A 270 0.69 5.04 -5.89
CA ARG A 270 1.07 5.48 -4.55
C ARG A 270 1.58 6.92 -4.58
N ASP A 271 2.48 7.25 -5.51
CA ASP A 271 2.99 8.62 -5.68
C ASP A 271 1.87 9.62 -6.00
N ALA A 272 0.91 9.22 -6.83
CA ALA A 272 -0.26 10.04 -7.16
C ALA A 272 -1.14 10.29 -5.92
N SER A 273 -1.38 9.26 -5.10
CA SER A 273 -2.11 9.36 -3.85
C SER A 273 -1.39 10.27 -2.84
N ASP A 274 -0.08 10.07 -2.67
CA ASP A 274 0.74 10.86 -1.75
C ASP A 274 0.78 12.34 -2.16
N TYR A 275 0.87 12.65 -3.46
CA TYR A 275 0.73 14.01 -3.97
C TYR A 275 -0.61 14.65 -3.59
N LEU A 276 -1.72 13.93 -3.75
CA LEU A 276 -3.03 14.46 -3.36
C LEU A 276 -3.11 14.70 -1.85
N VAL A 277 -2.66 13.74 -1.04
CA VAL A 277 -2.79 13.79 0.43
C VAL A 277 -1.88 14.85 1.05
N TYR A 278 -0.60 14.86 0.67
CA TYR A 278 0.45 15.63 1.33
C TYR A 278 0.74 16.97 0.68
N ASP A 279 0.47 17.15 -0.61
CA ASP A 279 0.67 18.45 -1.27
C ASP A 279 -0.66 19.19 -1.43
N VAL A 280 -1.64 18.59 -2.10
CA VAL A 280 -2.89 19.27 -2.44
C VAL A 280 -3.76 19.49 -1.21
N PHE A 281 -4.14 18.42 -0.52
CA PHE A 281 -5.07 18.53 0.61
C PHE A 281 -4.41 19.11 1.86
N ALA A 282 -3.10 18.92 2.08
CA ALA A 282 -2.41 19.58 3.17
C ALA A 282 -2.34 21.10 2.97
N ALA A 283 -2.03 21.56 1.76
CA ALA A 283 -2.04 22.99 1.43
C ALA A 283 -3.45 23.59 1.57
N ALA A 284 -4.49 22.86 1.14
CA ALA A 284 -5.88 23.28 1.31
C ALA A 284 -6.23 23.45 2.80
N ARG A 285 -5.94 22.43 3.64
CA ARG A 285 -6.18 22.49 5.10
C ARG A 285 -5.46 23.68 5.74
N LYS A 286 -4.19 23.90 5.38
CA LYS A 286 -3.39 25.03 5.89
C LYS A 286 -4.02 26.37 5.53
N LYS A 287 -4.44 26.58 4.28
CA LYS A 287 -5.10 27.83 3.84
C LYS A 287 -6.44 28.06 4.56
N THR A 288 -7.25 27.02 4.72
CA THR A 288 -8.54 27.15 5.43
C THR A 288 -8.34 27.50 6.90
N GLN A 289 -7.33 26.93 7.56
CA GLN A 289 -7.03 27.23 8.96
C GLN A 289 -6.48 28.66 9.14
N GLN A 290 -5.71 29.18 8.18
CA GLN A 290 -5.17 30.54 8.20
C GLN A 290 -6.23 31.64 7.98
N ARG A 291 -7.34 31.34 7.28
CA ARG A 291 -8.44 32.29 7.05
C ARG A 291 -9.48 32.35 8.19
N ARG A 292 -9.48 31.35 9.07
CA ARG A 292 -10.35 31.27 10.25
C ARG A 292 -10.24 32.43 11.27
N PRO A 293 -9.08 33.09 11.49
CA PRO A 293 -8.98 34.18 12.47
C PRO A 293 -9.64 35.50 12.04
N GLU A 294 -9.93 35.69 10.74
CA GLU A 294 -10.48 36.95 10.22
C GLU A 294 -12.01 37.03 10.34
N LEU A 295 -12.72 35.90 10.26
CA LEU A 295 -14.18 35.84 10.36
C LEU A 295 -14.71 36.04 11.80
N VAL A 296 -13.92 35.73 12.83
CA VAL A 296 -14.33 35.92 14.24
C VAL A 296 -14.25 37.39 14.67
N ARG A 297 -13.49 38.24 13.96
CA ARG A 297 -13.36 39.67 14.28
C ARG A 297 -14.43 40.56 13.64
N GLY A 298 -15.24 40.02 12.72
CA GLY A 298 -16.32 40.75 12.03
C GLY A 298 -17.70 40.63 12.69
N ALA A 299 -17.87 39.75 13.69
CA ALA A 299 -19.16 39.50 14.34
C ALA A 299 -19.40 40.35 15.62
N HIS A 300 -18.52 41.30 15.91
CA HIS A 300 -18.68 42.30 16.97
C HIS A 300 -18.47 43.70 16.41
N ARG A 301 -19.40 44.16 15.57
CA ARG A 301 -19.69 45.58 15.35
C ARG A 301 -21.18 45.74 15.10
#